data_AF-A0A7E5WC74-F1
#
_entry.id   AF-A0A7E5WC74-F1
#
_cell.length_a   1.000
_cell.length_b   1.000
_cell.length_c   1.000
_cell.angle_alpha   90.00
_cell.angle_beta   90.00
_cell.angle_gamma   90.00
#
_symmetry.space_group_name_H-M   'P 1'
#
loop_
_entity.id
_entity.type
_entity.pdbx_description
1 polymer ?
#
loop_
_entity_poly.entity_id
_entity_poly.type
_entity_poly.pdbx_seq_one_letter_code
_entity_poly.pdbx_strand_id
1 'polypeptide(L)'
;MVTNTEINFNTKHLTKGDPVPPFNGKLRVYNMRFCPYAQRTMLALIAKGIDYDLVNIDLTAKPEWYASKSAFTKVPALEIAEGVSIYESLVTVEYLDEVYPQRPLLPKDPILRAKDKIIVEAAGPISTAFMKLIWAPDTVTNEVINAFFKALDFVQNELKVRGTKFLDGNQPGFADYMIWPWFEKILTIDDERLKMDEKEYKLLLAYLKSMLQDPVVSEYLIPKEITQAMYSAYKSGGKPKYDELLAPLKTHWLNLKIDKQIQLLTCTRVYKYLVNKSYLLDIWSDIAMLSTAVSLVSHLYTSFQGVQAVRRVLGYINYSNMAARSKINFNTKHLKTGDPLPPFTGKLRVYNMRFCPFAQRTILALNAKEIDYEVVNIDLVDKPEWLASKSAFTKVPALEIAEGVSIYESLVTVEYLDEVYPQRPLLPKDPVLKAKDKIIVEASVPLFSTFIKLVKAPEAVTDEVINSFFKASDFIQNELKGRGTKFLDGNQPGFADYMIWPWFERLITIDDERIKMDEQKYKLLLAYVKDMLQDPIVSEYLIPKEVFQTFHNAYKVGEKPNYDLLFEA
;
A
#
# COMPACT_ATOMS: atom_id res chain seq x y z
N MET A 1 -19.93 -18.49 4.87
CA MET A 1 -18.50 -18.28 4.53
C MET A 1 -17.78 -19.58 4.81
N VAL A 2 -17.02 -20.10 3.86
CA VAL A 2 -16.15 -21.26 4.09
C VAL A 2 -14.88 -20.71 4.75
N THR A 3 -14.77 -20.81 6.08
CA THR A 3 -13.50 -20.56 6.77
C THR A 3 -12.56 -21.71 6.41
N ASN A 4 -11.34 -21.40 5.98
CA ASN A 4 -10.38 -22.40 5.53
C ASN A 4 -9.65 -22.99 6.76
N THR A 5 -10.44 -23.61 7.66
CA THR A 5 -10.04 -24.19 8.97
C THR A 5 -8.94 -25.26 8.91
N GLU A 6 -8.34 -25.51 7.74
CA GLU A 6 -7.33 -26.55 7.53
C GLU A 6 -5.90 -26.03 7.54
N ILE A 7 -5.68 -24.71 7.50
CA ILE A 7 -4.34 -24.12 7.49
C ILE A 7 -3.83 -23.96 8.92
N ASN A 8 -2.66 -24.52 9.21
CA ASN A 8 -1.95 -24.25 10.47
C ASN A 8 -1.14 -22.96 10.32
N PHE A 9 -1.61 -21.84 10.87
CA PHE A 9 -0.88 -20.57 10.78
C PHE A 9 0.45 -20.55 11.55
N ASN A 10 0.62 -21.50 12.46
CA ASN A 10 1.68 -21.50 13.45
C ASN A 10 2.75 -22.55 13.12
N THR A 11 3.02 -22.87 11.83
CA THR A 11 4.12 -23.76 11.47
C THR A 11 5.48 -23.22 11.94
N LYS A 12 6.50 -24.08 12.00
CA LYS A 12 7.89 -23.69 12.28
C LYS A 12 8.29 -22.48 11.42
N HIS A 13 8.93 -21.49 12.04
CA HIS A 13 9.58 -20.41 11.32
C HIS A 13 10.92 -20.92 10.79
N LEU A 14 11.04 -21.10 9.48
CA LEU A 14 12.28 -21.56 8.86
C LEU A 14 13.38 -20.54 9.09
N THR A 15 14.54 -21.04 9.51
CA THR A 15 15.69 -20.25 9.93
C THR A 15 16.95 -20.65 9.15
N LYS A 16 18.07 -20.03 9.46
CA LYS A 16 19.37 -20.34 8.86
C LYS A 16 19.65 -21.86 8.87
N GLY A 17 20.03 -22.41 7.71
CA GLY A 17 20.29 -23.84 7.53
C GLY A 17 19.07 -24.72 7.27
N ASP A 18 17.84 -24.22 7.41
CA ASP A 18 16.65 -24.97 6.99
C ASP A 18 16.57 -25.03 5.44
N PRO A 19 16.22 -26.18 4.85
CA PRO A 19 16.13 -26.34 3.40
C PRO A 19 14.95 -25.54 2.82
N VAL A 20 15.05 -25.16 1.54
CA VAL A 20 13.92 -24.57 0.83
C VAL A 20 12.82 -25.63 0.65
N PRO A 21 11.57 -25.37 1.07
CA PRO A 21 10.47 -26.29 0.79
C PRO A 21 10.23 -26.35 -0.73
N PRO A 22 10.12 -27.53 -1.36
CA PRO A 22 9.88 -27.62 -2.79
C PRO A 22 8.55 -26.95 -3.15
N PHE A 23 8.49 -26.29 -4.30
CA PHE A 23 7.22 -25.75 -4.80
C PHE A 23 6.35 -26.91 -5.30
N ASN A 24 5.08 -26.94 -4.90
CA ASN A 24 4.16 -28.06 -5.17
C ASN A 24 3.04 -27.66 -6.14
N GLY A 25 3.18 -26.54 -6.86
CA GLY A 25 2.17 -26.03 -7.79
C GLY A 25 1.06 -25.21 -7.14
N LYS A 26 1.00 -25.14 -5.81
CA LYS A 26 0.03 -24.34 -5.07
C LYS A 26 0.59 -22.97 -4.74
N LEU A 27 -0.26 -21.94 -4.76
CA LEU A 27 0.12 -20.60 -4.30
C LEU A 27 0.75 -20.71 -2.92
N ARG A 28 1.94 -20.13 -2.72
CA ARG A 28 2.63 -20.17 -1.43
C ARG A 28 2.84 -18.78 -0.89
N VAL A 29 2.51 -18.57 0.38
CA VAL A 29 2.83 -17.34 1.11
C VAL A 29 4.01 -17.59 2.07
N TYR A 30 5.06 -16.82 1.88
CA TYR A 30 6.13 -16.64 2.85
C TYR A 30 5.72 -15.58 3.86
N ASN A 31 5.66 -15.98 5.13
CA ASN A 31 5.05 -15.22 6.20
C ASN A 31 5.99 -15.11 7.41
N MET A 32 5.70 -14.21 8.33
CA MET A 32 6.15 -14.31 9.71
C MET A 32 4.93 -14.02 10.56
N ARG A 33 4.57 -14.93 11.47
CA ARG A 33 3.23 -14.98 12.10
C ARG A 33 2.82 -13.67 12.80
N PHE A 34 3.79 -12.92 13.30
CA PHE A 34 3.60 -11.65 14.00
C PHE A 34 3.75 -10.41 13.12
N CYS A 35 4.14 -10.55 11.85
CA CYS A 35 4.39 -9.42 10.96
C CYS A 35 3.06 -8.76 10.55
N PRO A 36 2.84 -7.47 10.88
CA PRO A 36 1.60 -6.78 10.51
C PRO A 36 1.48 -6.56 9.00
N TYR A 37 2.60 -6.43 8.28
CA TYR A 37 2.58 -6.36 6.81
C TYR A 37 2.17 -7.69 6.19
N ALA A 38 2.66 -8.81 6.69
CA ALA A 38 2.29 -10.12 6.18
C ALA A 38 0.84 -10.48 6.54
N GLN A 39 0.36 -9.99 7.69
CA GLN A 39 -1.04 -10.11 8.09
C GLN A 39 -2.00 -9.53 7.04
N ARG A 40 -1.64 -8.45 6.33
CA ARG A 40 -2.46 -7.90 5.23
C ARG A 40 -2.77 -8.97 4.17
N THR A 41 -1.73 -9.65 3.67
CA THR A 41 -1.87 -10.73 2.68
C THR A 41 -2.65 -11.92 3.24
N MET A 42 -2.41 -12.28 4.51
CA MET A 42 -3.14 -13.36 5.16
C MET A 42 -4.64 -13.08 5.27
N LEU A 43 -5.03 -11.87 5.68
CA LEU A 43 -6.44 -11.47 5.75
C LEU A 43 -7.09 -11.50 4.37
N ALA A 44 -6.40 -11.04 3.32
CA ALA A 44 -6.91 -11.10 1.96
C ALA A 44 -7.11 -12.57 1.49
N LEU A 45 -6.13 -13.44 1.73
CA LEU A 45 -6.23 -14.86 1.38
C LEU A 45 -7.41 -15.54 2.09
N ILE A 46 -7.57 -15.31 3.40
CA ILE A 46 -8.65 -15.88 4.21
C ILE A 46 -10.01 -15.32 3.77
N ALA A 47 -10.14 -14.00 3.61
CA ALA A 47 -11.38 -13.37 3.16
C ALA A 47 -11.88 -13.93 1.85
N LYS A 48 -10.96 -14.08 0.88
CA LYS A 48 -11.25 -14.54 -0.49
C LYS A 48 -11.35 -16.08 -0.60
N GLY A 49 -11.09 -16.81 0.49
CA GLY A 49 -11.14 -18.27 0.51
C GLY A 49 -10.15 -18.91 -0.47
N ILE A 50 -8.99 -18.28 -0.68
CA ILE A 50 -7.97 -18.77 -1.61
C ILE A 50 -7.24 -19.94 -0.96
N ASP A 51 -6.95 -20.98 -1.75
CA ASP A 51 -6.17 -22.11 -1.28
C ASP A 51 -4.67 -21.82 -1.43
N TYR A 52 -3.90 -21.96 -0.35
CA TYR A 52 -2.46 -21.64 -0.34
C TYR A 52 -1.66 -22.47 0.66
N ASP A 53 -0.37 -22.59 0.39
CA ASP A 53 0.65 -23.12 1.28
C ASP A 53 1.23 -21.99 2.13
N LEU A 54 1.46 -22.25 3.42
CA LEU A 54 2.09 -21.30 4.33
C LEU A 54 3.52 -21.74 4.68
N VAL A 55 4.47 -20.84 4.52
CA VAL A 55 5.85 -21.01 5.00
C VAL A 55 6.22 -19.83 5.89
N ASN A 56 6.33 -20.07 7.19
CA ASN A 56 6.81 -19.07 8.13
C ASN A 56 8.34 -18.93 8.05
N ILE A 57 8.86 -17.69 8.16
CA ILE A 57 10.28 -17.32 8.06
C ILE A 57 10.71 -16.60 9.33
N ASP A 58 11.85 -17.00 9.89
CA ASP A 58 12.51 -16.29 10.98
C ASP A 58 13.23 -15.05 10.43
N LEU A 59 12.78 -13.84 10.81
CA LEU A 59 13.38 -12.59 10.34
C LEU A 59 14.65 -12.18 11.11
N THR A 60 14.95 -12.84 12.23
CA THR A 60 16.14 -12.59 13.07
C THR A 60 17.33 -13.47 12.70
N ALA A 61 17.05 -14.57 11.98
CA ALA A 61 18.02 -15.52 11.44
C ALA A 61 17.47 -16.11 10.13
N LYS A 62 17.42 -15.28 9.09
CA LYS A 62 16.78 -15.63 7.81
C LYS A 62 17.47 -16.82 7.12
N PRO A 63 16.71 -17.74 6.51
CA PRO A 63 17.30 -18.77 5.64
C PRO A 63 18.08 -18.14 4.48
N GLU A 64 19.21 -18.75 4.12
CA GLU A 64 20.11 -18.26 3.07
C GLU A 64 19.41 -18.15 1.70
N TRP A 65 18.46 -19.04 1.43
CA TRP A 65 17.71 -19.08 0.18
C TRP A 65 16.62 -18.02 0.08
N TYR A 66 16.22 -17.35 1.18
CA TYR A 66 15.04 -16.49 1.18
C TYR A 66 15.18 -15.26 0.27
N ALA A 67 16.41 -14.78 0.04
CA ALA A 67 16.68 -13.68 -0.88
C ALA A 67 16.25 -13.98 -2.33
N SER A 68 16.19 -15.26 -2.73
CA SER A 68 15.68 -15.67 -4.05
C SER A 68 14.16 -15.57 -4.18
N LYS A 69 13.44 -15.48 -3.05
CA LYS A 69 11.97 -15.39 -3.00
C LYS A 69 11.49 -13.97 -2.72
N SER A 70 12.31 -13.16 -2.04
CA SER A 70 12.09 -11.75 -1.75
C SER A 70 13.43 -11.03 -1.75
N ALA A 71 13.68 -10.18 -2.75
CA ALA A 71 14.98 -9.53 -2.95
C ALA A 71 15.40 -8.65 -1.74
N PHE A 72 14.42 -8.05 -1.06
CA PHE A 72 14.64 -7.26 0.15
C PHE A 72 14.62 -8.10 1.43
N THR A 73 14.44 -9.42 1.33
CA THR A 73 14.41 -10.37 2.45
C THR A 73 13.36 -9.99 3.50
N LYS A 74 12.22 -9.47 3.03
CA LYS A 74 11.04 -9.10 3.83
C LYS A 74 9.89 -10.06 3.57
N VAL A 75 8.92 -10.11 4.48
CA VAL A 75 7.63 -10.79 4.31
C VAL A 75 6.52 -9.73 4.28
N PRO A 76 5.41 -9.95 3.57
CA PRO A 76 5.02 -11.17 2.85
C PRO A 76 5.70 -11.30 1.49
N ALA A 77 5.76 -12.54 0.98
CA ALA A 77 6.02 -12.82 -0.42
C ALA A 77 5.11 -13.98 -0.88
N LEU A 78 4.54 -13.87 -2.07
CA LEU A 78 3.74 -14.89 -2.74
C LEU A 78 4.58 -15.56 -3.82
N GLU A 79 4.85 -16.85 -3.70
CA GLU A 79 5.38 -17.67 -4.79
C GLU A 79 4.19 -18.22 -5.59
N ILE A 80 4.02 -17.71 -6.80
CA ILE A 80 2.86 -17.97 -7.67
C ILE A 80 3.16 -19.04 -8.72
N ALA A 81 4.44 -19.25 -9.03
CA ALA A 81 4.98 -20.32 -9.85
C ALA A 81 6.42 -20.57 -9.41
N GLU A 82 7.02 -21.69 -9.82
CA GLU A 82 8.41 -22.00 -9.46
C GLU A 82 9.35 -20.87 -9.90
N GLY A 83 10.01 -20.23 -8.93
CA GLY A 83 10.93 -19.12 -9.18
C GLY A 83 10.26 -17.78 -9.50
N VAL A 84 8.93 -17.68 -9.44
CA VAL A 84 8.19 -16.42 -9.66
C VAL A 84 7.51 -15.99 -8.37
N SER A 85 8.02 -14.90 -7.80
CA SER A 85 7.50 -14.31 -6.56
C SER A 85 6.98 -12.89 -6.75
N ILE A 86 5.94 -12.55 -5.99
CA ILE A 86 5.41 -11.19 -5.80
C ILE A 86 5.55 -10.84 -4.32
N TYR A 87 6.11 -9.69 -3.99
CA TYR A 87 6.29 -9.25 -2.61
C TYR A 87 5.88 -7.78 -2.48
N GLU A 88 5.98 -7.24 -1.26
CA GLU A 88 5.33 -6.02 -0.78
C GLU A 88 3.84 -6.22 -0.47
N SER A 89 3.45 -5.91 0.77
CA SER A 89 2.14 -6.32 1.31
C SER A 89 0.95 -5.82 0.50
N LEU A 90 0.94 -4.54 0.10
CA LEU A 90 -0.16 -3.98 -0.70
C LEU A 90 -0.17 -4.55 -2.12
N VAL A 91 1.00 -4.71 -2.74
CA VAL A 91 1.14 -5.31 -4.07
C VAL A 91 0.62 -6.75 -4.10
N THR A 92 0.98 -7.56 -3.09
CA THR A 92 0.47 -8.93 -2.99
C THR A 92 -1.05 -8.98 -2.83
N VAL A 93 -1.64 -8.07 -2.05
CA VAL A 93 -3.11 -8.03 -1.84
C VAL A 93 -3.83 -7.59 -3.11
N GLU A 94 -3.34 -6.55 -3.79
CA GLU A 94 -3.90 -6.11 -5.07
C GLU A 94 -3.80 -7.21 -6.14
N TYR A 95 -2.65 -7.89 -6.23
CA TYR A 95 -2.48 -9.03 -7.13
C TYR A 95 -3.52 -10.14 -6.85
N LEU A 96 -3.72 -10.50 -5.58
CA LEU A 96 -4.72 -11.50 -5.21
C LEU A 96 -6.14 -11.03 -5.56
N ASP A 97 -6.46 -9.74 -5.38
CA ASP A 97 -7.78 -9.21 -5.66
C ASP A 97 -8.08 -9.15 -7.16
N GLU A 98 -7.07 -8.89 -8.00
CA GLU A 98 -7.18 -8.91 -9.46
C GLU A 98 -7.29 -10.34 -10.02
N VAL A 99 -6.46 -11.27 -9.54
CA VAL A 99 -6.39 -12.65 -10.07
C VAL A 99 -7.55 -13.53 -9.60
N TYR A 100 -8.03 -13.31 -8.37
CA TYR A 100 -9.09 -14.08 -7.76
C TYR A 100 -10.34 -13.20 -7.60
N PRO A 101 -11.23 -13.11 -8.61
CA PRO A 101 -12.32 -12.14 -8.62
C PRO A 101 -13.43 -12.44 -7.61
N GLN A 102 -13.43 -13.62 -6.96
CA GLN A 102 -14.39 -13.93 -5.91
C GLN A 102 -14.16 -13.04 -4.70
N ARG A 103 -15.26 -12.53 -4.12
CA ARG A 103 -15.25 -11.56 -3.01
C ARG A 103 -14.22 -10.43 -3.25
N PRO A 104 -14.52 -9.47 -4.15
CA PRO A 104 -13.63 -8.34 -4.38
C PRO A 104 -13.45 -7.54 -3.09
N LEU A 105 -12.21 -7.19 -2.77
CA LEU A 105 -11.87 -6.37 -1.60
C LEU A 105 -11.81 -4.89 -1.98
N LEU A 106 -11.34 -4.58 -3.19
CA LEU A 106 -11.36 -3.22 -3.74
C LEU A 106 -12.69 -2.93 -4.47
N PRO A 107 -13.20 -1.70 -4.39
CA PRO A 107 -14.31 -1.24 -5.20
C PRO A 107 -14.02 -1.32 -6.70
N LYS A 108 -15.07 -1.49 -7.50
CA LYS A 108 -14.98 -1.40 -8.98
C LYS A 108 -14.85 0.05 -9.47
N ASP A 109 -15.46 0.99 -8.75
CA ASP A 109 -15.40 2.41 -9.06
C ASP A 109 -13.99 2.96 -8.77
N PRO A 110 -13.33 3.64 -9.72
CA PRO A 110 -11.95 4.09 -9.57
C PRO A 110 -11.80 5.20 -8.52
N ILE A 111 -12.83 6.03 -8.30
CA ILE A 111 -12.79 7.07 -7.26
C ILE A 111 -12.86 6.42 -5.88
N LEU A 112 -13.76 5.47 -5.66
CA LEU A 112 -13.86 4.73 -4.40
C LEU A 112 -12.59 3.92 -4.13
N ARG A 113 -12.04 3.25 -5.16
CA ARG A 113 -10.77 2.53 -5.07
C ARG A 113 -9.62 3.46 -4.65
N ALA A 114 -9.54 4.65 -5.25
CA ALA A 114 -8.56 5.66 -4.87
C ALA A 114 -8.75 6.13 -3.42
N LYS A 115 -10.00 6.34 -2.97
CA LYS A 115 -10.30 6.70 -1.58
C LYS A 115 -9.89 5.61 -0.58
N ASP A 116 -10.08 4.34 -0.91
CA ASP A 116 -9.64 3.24 -0.05
C ASP A 116 -8.12 3.20 0.08
N LYS A 117 -7.39 3.39 -1.02
CA LYS A 117 -5.93 3.49 -1.00
C LYS A 117 -5.45 4.70 -0.19
N ILE A 118 -6.13 5.84 -0.31
CA ILE A 118 -5.85 7.04 0.51
C ILE A 118 -6.01 6.72 2.00
N ILE A 119 -7.05 5.99 2.41
CA ILE A 119 -7.23 5.61 3.82
C ILE A 119 -6.06 4.76 4.33
N VAL A 120 -5.56 3.84 3.51
CA VAL A 120 -4.41 3.00 3.86
C VAL A 120 -3.15 3.83 4.06
N GLU A 121 -2.89 4.80 3.17
CA GLU A 121 -1.75 5.73 3.31
C GLU A 121 -1.91 6.67 4.51
N ALA A 122 -3.12 7.19 4.71
CA ALA A 122 -3.50 8.06 5.81
C ALA A 122 -3.28 7.41 7.19
N ALA A 123 -3.42 6.09 7.28
CA ALA A 123 -3.17 5.31 8.48
C ALA A 123 -1.67 5.09 8.79
N GLY A 124 -0.75 5.50 7.89
CA GLY A 124 0.70 5.37 8.06
C GLY A 124 1.25 5.83 9.42
N PRO A 125 0.82 6.97 9.99
CA PRO A 125 1.27 7.41 11.32
C PRO A 125 0.95 6.43 12.46
N ILE A 126 -0.11 5.62 12.33
CA ILE A 126 -0.46 4.58 13.31
C ILE A 126 0.66 3.54 13.37
N SER A 127 1.11 3.08 12.20
CA SER A 127 2.25 2.16 12.11
C SER A 127 3.53 2.78 12.65
N THR A 128 3.78 4.07 12.36
CA THR A 128 4.99 4.77 12.79
C THR A 128 5.06 4.91 14.31
N ALA A 129 3.96 5.30 14.94
CA ALA A 129 3.86 5.40 16.39
C ALA A 129 4.13 4.04 17.05
N PHE A 130 3.48 2.98 16.56
CA PHE A 130 3.71 1.62 17.04
C PHE A 130 5.19 1.21 16.88
N MET A 131 5.77 1.35 15.69
CA MET A 131 7.15 0.92 15.43
C MET A 131 8.14 1.67 16.34
N LYS A 132 7.97 2.99 16.50
CA LYS A 132 8.83 3.76 17.41
C LYS A 132 8.69 3.31 18.86
N LEU A 133 7.48 3.04 19.35
CA LEU A 133 7.28 2.54 20.71
C LEU A 133 7.96 1.20 21.01
N ILE A 134 8.11 0.35 19.99
CA ILE A 134 8.75 -0.96 20.15
C ILE A 134 10.27 -0.88 19.98
N TRP A 135 10.76 -0.20 18.93
CA TRP A 135 12.17 -0.27 18.54
C TRP A 135 12.99 0.99 18.81
N ALA A 136 12.34 2.14 19.03
CA ALA A 136 13.02 3.41 19.27
C ALA A 136 12.19 4.32 20.20
N PRO A 137 11.86 3.86 21.42
CA PRO A 137 10.89 4.53 22.29
C PRO A 137 11.28 5.97 22.65
N ASP A 138 12.58 6.25 22.74
CA ASP A 138 13.12 7.58 23.03
C ASP A 138 12.88 8.59 21.87
N THR A 139 12.49 8.11 20.69
CA THR A 139 12.21 8.94 19.50
C THR A 139 10.72 9.26 19.33
N VAL A 140 9.88 8.87 20.29
CA VAL A 140 8.45 9.18 20.32
C VAL A 140 8.23 10.59 20.84
N THR A 141 8.15 11.55 19.91
CA THR A 141 7.93 12.97 20.19
C THR A 141 6.43 13.34 20.16
N ASN A 142 6.08 14.53 20.64
CA ASN A 142 4.71 15.06 20.51
C ASN A 142 4.23 15.13 19.05
N GLU A 143 5.15 15.33 18.09
CA GLU A 143 4.80 15.30 16.66
C GLU A 143 4.33 13.91 16.22
N VAL A 144 4.99 12.84 16.69
CA VAL A 144 4.60 11.45 16.42
C VAL A 144 3.22 11.17 17.00
N ILE A 145 2.97 11.61 18.24
CA ILE A 145 1.68 11.44 18.92
C ILE A 145 0.58 12.23 18.20
N ASN A 146 0.84 13.49 17.84
CA ASN A 146 -0.12 14.31 17.09
C ASN A 146 -0.43 13.72 15.71
N ALA A 147 0.57 13.18 15.02
CA ALA A 147 0.36 12.51 13.74
C ALA A 147 -0.46 11.22 13.88
N PHE A 148 -0.26 10.48 14.97
CA PHE A 148 -1.08 9.31 15.32
C PHE A 148 -2.55 9.69 15.48
N PHE A 149 -2.87 10.68 16.33
CA PHE A 149 -4.26 11.11 16.54
C PHE A 149 -4.90 11.70 15.27
N LYS A 150 -4.16 12.48 14.49
CA LYS A 150 -4.64 12.94 13.17
C LYS A 150 -5.02 11.80 12.22
N ALA A 151 -4.28 10.69 12.26
CA ALA A 151 -4.63 9.50 11.48
C ALA A 151 -5.89 8.83 12.03
N LEU A 152 -6.09 8.78 13.35
CA LEU A 152 -7.32 8.28 13.96
C LEU A 152 -8.54 9.14 13.58
N ASP A 153 -8.39 10.46 13.66
CA ASP A 153 -9.42 11.43 13.25
C ASP A 153 -9.82 11.23 11.80
N PHE A 154 -8.83 11.05 10.92
CA PHE A 154 -9.06 10.80 9.51
C PHE A 154 -9.88 9.52 9.30
N VAL A 155 -9.46 8.38 9.89
CA VAL A 155 -10.18 7.11 9.76
C VAL A 155 -11.58 7.19 10.35
N GLN A 156 -11.74 7.83 11.51
CA GLN A 156 -13.06 8.03 12.14
C GLN A 156 -13.97 8.91 11.27
N ASN A 157 -13.44 9.97 10.66
CA ASN A 157 -14.20 10.82 9.75
C ASN A 157 -14.63 10.06 8.49
N GLU A 158 -13.77 9.22 7.92
CA GLU A 158 -14.12 8.35 6.80
C GLU A 158 -15.24 7.36 7.17
N LEU A 159 -15.16 6.70 8.34
CA LEU A 159 -16.25 5.87 8.86
C LEU A 159 -17.57 6.66 8.97
N LYS A 160 -17.51 7.89 9.48
CA LYS A 160 -18.67 8.76 9.65
C LYS A 160 -19.29 9.17 8.30
N VAL A 161 -18.46 9.59 7.34
CA VAL A 161 -18.90 10.01 6.00
C VAL A 161 -19.50 8.86 5.23
N ARG A 162 -18.91 7.66 5.34
CA ARG A 162 -19.42 6.45 4.68
C ARG A 162 -20.69 5.92 5.34
N GLY A 163 -20.84 6.10 6.65
CA GLY A 163 -22.07 5.76 7.39
C GLY A 163 -22.36 4.26 7.46
N THR A 164 -21.36 3.43 7.22
CA THR A 164 -21.43 1.96 7.18
C THR A 164 -20.77 1.33 8.41
N LYS A 165 -20.96 0.02 8.62
CA LYS A 165 -20.38 -0.71 9.76
C LYS A 165 -18.85 -0.78 9.68
N PHE A 166 -18.33 -1.01 8.49
CA PHE A 166 -16.91 -1.03 8.14
C PHE A 166 -16.65 0.04 7.07
N LEU A 167 -15.39 0.37 6.80
CA LEU A 167 -15.02 1.34 5.77
C LEU A 167 -15.54 0.90 4.40
N ASP A 168 -15.51 -0.40 4.10
CA ASP A 168 -15.96 -0.91 2.79
C ASP A 168 -17.39 -1.48 2.83
N GLY A 169 -18.19 -1.07 3.82
CA GLY A 169 -19.63 -1.33 3.86
C GLY A 169 -20.07 -2.23 5.01
N ASN A 170 -20.84 -3.27 4.69
CA ASN A 170 -21.41 -4.19 5.69
C ASN A 170 -20.47 -5.35 6.06
N GLN A 171 -19.43 -5.57 5.27
CA GLN A 171 -18.33 -6.52 5.53
C GLN A 171 -17.01 -5.76 5.35
N PRO A 172 -15.94 -6.15 6.05
CA PRO A 172 -14.65 -5.50 5.85
C PRO A 172 -14.10 -5.81 4.46
N GLY A 173 -13.49 -4.80 3.84
CA GLY A 173 -12.85 -4.88 2.52
C GLY A 173 -11.37 -4.53 2.57
N PHE A 174 -10.85 -3.99 1.46
CA PHE A 174 -9.45 -3.60 1.34
C PHE A 174 -9.03 -2.56 2.39
N ALA A 175 -9.75 -1.43 2.51
CA ALA A 175 -9.37 -0.36 3.42
C ALA A 175 -9.32 -0.88 4.87
N ASP A 176 -10.32 -1.69 5.25
CA ASP A 176 -10.42 -2.29 6.57
C ASP A 176 -9.26 -3.25 6.86
N TYR A 177 -9.05 -4.26 6.00
CA TYR A 177 -8.05 -5.30 6.23
C TYR A 177 -6.61 -4.78 6.09
N MET A 178 -6.37 -3.70 5.33
CA MET A 178 -5.03 -3.14 5.16
C MET A 178 -4.57 -2.27 6.34
N ILE A 179 -5.50 -1.66 7.09
CA ILE A 179 -5.17 -0.88 8.29
C ILE A 179 -5.32 -1.69 9.58
N TRP A 180 -6.14 -2.76 9.57
CA TRP A 180 -6.40 -3.61 10.72
C TRP A 180 -5.16 -4.10 11.48
N PRO A 181 -4.09 -4.61 10.83
CA PRO A 181 -2.93 -5.16 11.54
C PRO A 181 -2.31 -4.17 12.52
N TRP A 182 -2.33 -2.86 12.21
CA TRP A 182 -1.80 -1.83 13.09
C TRP A 182 -2.73 -1.51 14.24
N PHE A 183 -4.05 -1.48 14.01
CA PHE A 183 -5.01 -1.34 15.10
C PHE A 183 -4.93 -2.51 16.07
N GLU A 184 -4.86 -3.74 15.57
CA GLU A 184 -4.66 -4.92 16.41
C GLU A 184 -3.42 -4.75 17.29
N LYS A 185 -2.29 -4.29 16.71
CA LYS A 185 -1.05 -4.12 17.45
C LYS A 185 -1.15 -2.99 18.49
N ILE A 186 -1.73 -1.85 18.13
CA ILE A 186 -1.95 -0.73 19.05
C ILE A 186 -2.81 -1.14 20.25
N LEU A 187 -3.85 -1.95 20.05
CA LEU A 187 -4.70 -2.44 21.15
C LEU A 187 -3.96 -3.36 22.16
N THR A 188 -2.78 -3.86 21.79
CA THR A 188 -1.92 -4.63 22.70
C THR A 188 -0.93 -3.77 23.49
N ILE A 189 -0.75 -2.50 23.12
CA ILE A 189 0.18 -1.59 23.78
C ILE A 189 -0.52 -0.88 24.94
N ASP A 190 0.16 -0.87 26.09
CA ASP A 190 -0.25 -0.13 27.28
C ASP A 190 0.64 1.11 27.41
N ASP A 191 0.29 2.16 26.67
CA ASP A 191 0.98 3.47 26.70
C ASP A 191 -0.07 4.58 26.75
N GLU A 192 -0.14 5.29 27.87
CA GLU A 192 -1.14 6.34 28.11
C GLU A 192 -1.10 7.47 27.07
N ARG A 193 0.03 7.66 26.36
CA ARG A 193 0.15 8.69 25.30
C ARG A 193 -0.65 8.35 24.04
N LEU A 194 -0.99 7.08 23.82
CA LEU A 194 -1.78 6.61 22.67
C LEU A 194 -3.22 6.23 23.03
N LYS A 195 -3.64 6.52 24.26
CA LYS A 195 -4.96 6.16 24.76
C LYS A 195 -6.04 6.90 23.98
N MET A 196 -6.97 6.15 23.41
CA MET A 196 -8.14 6.70 22.71
C MET A 196 -9.22 7.04 23.74
N ASP A 197 -9.62 8.31 23.82
CA ASP A 197 -10.74 8.72 24.65
C ASP A 197 -12.06 8.09 24.15
N GLU A 198 -12.84 7.49 25.06
CA GLU A 198 -14.06 6.76 24.70
C GLU A 198 -15.18 7.64 24.15
N LYS A 199 -15.20 8.93 24.52
CA LYS A 199 -16.21 9.87 24.04
C LYS A 199 -15.83 10.41 22.66
N GLU A 200 -14.56 10.75 22.48
CA GLU A 200 -14.01 11.29 21.23
C GLU A 200 -13.96 10.23 20.12
N TYR A 201 -13.50 9.02 20.43
CA TYR A 201 -13.30 7.94 19.46
C TYR A 201 -14.40 6.88 19.48
N LYS A 202 -15.60 7.21 19.96
CA LYS A 202 -16.72 6.26 20.11
C LYS A 202 -17.00 5.44 18.84
N LEU A 203 -17.01 6.09 17.68
CA LEU A 203 -17.29 5.43 16.40
C LEU A 203 -16.14 4.50 16.01
N LEU A 204 -14.90 4.99 16.13
CA LEU A 204 -13.71 4.20 15.83
C LEU A 204 -13.62 2.97 16.76
N LEU A 205 -13.84 3.13 18.06
CA LEU A 205 -13.82 2.02 19.03
C LEU A 205 -14.91 0.97 18.73
N ALA A 206 -16.10 1.39 18.29
CA ALA A 206 -17.15 0.48 17.85
C ALA A 206 -16.77 -0.28 16.57
N TYR A 207 -16.08 0.38 15.63
CA TYR A 207 -15.49 -0.24 14.45
C TYR A 207 -14.42 -1.27 14.83
N LEU A 208 -13.49 -0.93 15.72
CA LEU A 208 -12.44 -1.85 16.20
C LEU A 208 -13.03 -3.10 16.87
N LYS A 209 -14.07 -2.92 17.69
CA LYS A 209 -14.81 -4.04 18.28
C LYS A 209 -15.47 -4.92 17.22
N SER A 210 -16.02 -4.31 16.17
CA SER A 210 -16.63 -5.05 15.06
C SER A 210 -15.59 -5.82 14.24
N MET A 211 -14.40 -5.26 14.04
CA MET A 211 -13.29 -5.92 13.35
C MET A 211 -12.75 -7.12 14.15
N LEU A 212 -12.62 -7.01 15.49
CA LEU A 212 -12.24 -8.15 16.34
C LEU A 212 -13.21 -9.35 16.22
N GLN A 213 -14.47 -9.07 15.89
CA GLN A 213 -15.52 -10.08 15.73
C GLN A 213 -15.67 -10.57 14.29
N ASP A 214 -14.97 -9.96 13.32
CA ASP A 214 -15.02 -10.41 11.94
C ASP A 214 -14.39 -11.82 11.83
N PRO A 215 -15.04 -12.77 11.16
CA PRO A 215 -14.53 -14.14 11.05
C PRO A 215 -13.11 -14.21 10.46
N VAL A 216 -12.79 -13.37 9.47
CA VAL A 216 -11.46 -13.38 8.80
C VAL A 216 -10.38 -12.89 9.76
N VAL A 217 -10.65 -11.78 10.47
CA VAL A 217 -9.75 -11.29 11.49
C VAL A 217 -9.57 -12.34 12.59
N SER A 218 -10.66 -12.84 13.14
CA SER A 218 -10.66 -13.77 14.28
C SER A 218 -9.89 -15.06 13.99
N GLU A 219 -9.94 -15.56 12.75
CA GLU A 219 -9.23 -16.75 12.30
C GLU A 219 -7.70 -16.60 12.38
N TYR A 220 -7.17 -15.37 12.24
CA TYR A 220 -5.73 -15.09 12.27
C TYR A 220 -5.26 -14.30 13.51
N LEU A 221 -6.14 -14.00 14.47
CA LEU A 221 -5.78 -13.28 15.69
C LEU A 221 -4.69 -13.99 16.50
N ILE A 222 -3.87 -13.21 17.20
CA ILE A 222 -2.92 -13.70 18.21
C ILE A 222 -3.39 -13.17 19.57
N PRO A 223 -3.48 -14.00 20.62
CA PRO A 223 -3.76 -13.52 21.97
C PRO A 223 -2.83 -12.37 22.38
N LYS A 224 -3.38 -11.39 23.08
CA LYS A 224 -2.68 -10.16 23.47
C LYS A 224 -1.40 -10.48 24.25
N GLU A 225 -1.45 -11.45 25.14
CA GLU A 225 -0.36 -11.84 26.04
C GLU A 225 0.84 -12.38 25.25
N ILE A 226 0.59 -13.16 24.21
CA ILE A 226 1.65 -13.72 23.34
C ILE A 226 2.30 -12.59 22.54
N THR A 227 1.49 -11.67 21.99
CA THR A 227 1.97 -10.51 21.25
C THR A 227 2.80 -9.56 22.13
N GLN A 228 2.36 -9.31 23.37
CA GLN A 228 3.09 -8.51 24.34
C GLN A 228 4.41 -9.16 24.76
N ALA A 229 4.43 -10.48 24.99
CA ALA A 229 5.66 -11.21 25.30
C ALA A 229 6.70 -11.08 24.17
N MET A 230 6.25 -11.12 22.91
CA MET A 230 7.10 -10.92 21.74
C MET A 230 7.71 -9.50 21.71
N TYR A 231 6.91 -8.46 21.97
CA TYR A 231 7.42 -7.09 22.04
C TYR A 231 8.37 -6.84 23.21
N SER A 232 8.10 -7.44 24.37
CA SER A 232 9.00 -7.37 25.52
C SER A 232 10.37 -7.98 25.20
N ALA A 233 10.41 -9.07 24.42
CA ALA A 233 11.67 -9.66 23.96
C ALA A 233 12.48 -8.71 23.05
N TYR A 234 11.81 -7.95 22.17
CA TYR A 234 12.49 -6.93 21.37
C TYR A 234 13.02 -5.77 22.23
N LYS A 235 12.21 -5.28 23.18
CA LYS A 235 12.58 -4.16 24.06
C LYS A 235 13.77 -4.48 24.97
N SER A 236 13.96 -5.74 25.35
CA SER A 236 15.11 -6.19 26.15
C SER A 236 16.38 -6.42 25.33
N GLY A 237 16.38 -6.12 24.02
CA GLY A 237 17.50 -6.38 23.11
C GLY A 237 17.66 -7.86 22.73
N GLY A 238 16.71 -8.71 23.14
CA GLY A 238 16.68 -10.13 22.80
C GLY A 238 16.14 -10.40 21.39
N LYS A 239 16.33 -11.64 20.93
CA LYS A 239 15.65 -12.15 19.73
C LYS A 239 14.38 -12.89 20.16
N PRO A 240 13.19 -12.50 19.69
CA PRO A 240 11.98 -13.24 20.01
C PRO A 240 12.04 -14.64 19.43
N LYS A 241 11.74 -15.63 20.27
CA LYS A 241 11.65 -17.02 19.86
C LYS A 241 10.22 -17.32 19.38
N TYR A 242 9.96 -17.03 18.11
CA TYR A 242 8.61 -17.09 17.53
C TYR A 242 7.89 -18.42 17.80
N ASP A 243 8.57 -19.55 17.60
CA ASP A 243 7.95 -20.87 17.72
C ASP A 243 7.65 -21.29 19.16
N GLU A 244 8.42 -20.81 20.15
CA GLU A 244 8.16 -21.03 21.57
C GLU A 244 6.92 -20.23 22.01
N LEU A 245 6.84 -18.96 21.58
CA LEU A 245 5.69 -18.09 21.85
C LEU A 245 4.38 -18.63 21.27
N LEU A 246 4.45 -19.29 20.11
CA LEU A 246 3.29 -19.85 19.40
C LEU A 246 2.96 -21.29 19.81
N ALA A 247 3.79 -21.95 20.62
CA ALA A 247 3.59 -23.35 21.02
C ALA A 247 2.21 -23.61 21.65
N PRO A 248 1.65 -22.73 22.51
CA PRO A 248 0.30 -22.92 23.06
C PRO A 248 -0.80 -22.98 22.00
N LEU A 249 -0.65 -22.23 20.89
CA LEU A 249 -1.62 -22.17 19.80
C LEU A 249 -1.56 -23.40 18.88
N LYS A 250 -0.37 -24.01 18.74
CA LYS A 250 -0.19 -25.26 17.96
C LYS A 250 -1.05 -26.40 18.53
N THR A 251 -1.05 -26.55 19.86
CA THR A 251 -1.81 -27.61 20.55
C THR A 251 -3.32 -27.40 20.40
N HIS A 252 -3.78 -26.16 20.51
CA HIS A 252 -5.20 -25.83 20.35
C HIS A 252 -5.71 -26.11 18.92
N TRP A 253 -4.93 -25.74 17.89
CA TRP A 253 -5.28 -26.03 16.49
C TRP A 253 -5.40 -27.53 16.22
N LEU A 254 -4.48 -28.35 16.76
CA LEU A 254 -4.53 -29.80 16.59
C LEU A 254 -5.81 -30.39 17.20
N ASN A 255 -6.21 -29.91 18.38
CA ASN A 255 -7.45 -30.34 19.03
C ASN A 255 -8.69 -29.95 18.22
N LEU A 256 -8.76 -28.70 17.72
CA LEU A 256 -9.87 -28.27 16.85
C LEU A 256 -9.97 -29.10 15.57
N LYS A 257 -8.83 -29.44 14.95
CA LYS A 257 -8.78 -30.29 13.76
C LYS A 257 -9.29 -31.70 14.05
N ILE A 258 -8.88 -32.28 15.19
CA ILE A 258 -9.36 -33.59 15.66
C ILE A 258 -10.87 -33.53 15.92
N ASP A 259 -11.37 -32.53 16.64
CA ASP A 259 -12.80 -32.37 16.93
C ASP A 259 -13.62 -32.22 15.66
N LYS A 260 -13.15 -31.44 14.68
CA LYS A 260 -13.82 -31.29 13.39
C LYS A 260 -13.82 -32.61 12.60
N GLN A 261 -12.71 -33.36 12.60
CA GLN A 261 -12.68 -34.69 11.98
C GLN A 261 -13.62 -35.68 12.69
N ILE A 262 -13.70 -35.64 14.01
CA ILE A 262 -14.67 -36.41 14.79
C ILE A 262 -16.09 -36.01 14.41
N GLN A 263 -16.41 -34.72 14.30
CA GLN A 263 -17.71 -34.22 13.86
C GLN A 263 -18.07 -34.64 12.43
N LEU A 264 -17.12 -34.58 11.49
CA LEU A 264 -17.31 -35.07 10.12
C LEU A 264 -17.56 -36.58 10.09
N LEU A 265 -16.84 -37.36 10.89
CA LEU A 265 -17.02 -38.81 11.01
C LEU A 265 -18.36 -39.16 11.68
N THR A 266 -18.77 -38.43 12.72
CA THR A 266 -20.07 -38.62 13.37
C THR A 266 -21.20 -38.19 12.45
N CYS A 267 -21.10 -37.04 11.77
CA CYS A 267 -22.07 -36.63 10.73
C CYS A 267 -22.14 -37.63 9.58
N THR A 268 -21.02 -38.22 9.14
CA THR A 268 -21.02 -39.25 8.08
C THR A 268 -21.64 -40.55 8.58
N ARG A 269 -21.41 -40.95 9.82
CA ARG A 269 -22.05 -42.12 10.44
C ARG A 269 -23.54 -41.90 10.67
N VAL A 270 -23.95 -40.72 11.13
CA VAL A 270 -25.34 -40.30 11.30
C VAL A 270 -26.03 -40.22 9.92
N TYR A 271 -25.37 -39.64 8.92
CA TYR A 271 -25.86 -39.61 7.53
C TYR A 271 -26.03 -41.02 6.97
N LYS A 272 -25.03 -41.90 7.08
CA LYS A 272 -25.15 -43.31 6.65
C LYS A 272 -26.23 -44.08 7.43
N TYR A 273 -26.41 -43.79 8.71
CA TYR A 273 -27.47 -44.35 9.54
C TYR A 273 -28.86 -43.88 9.10
N LEU A 274 -29.02 -42.57 8.81
CA LEU A 274 -30.26 -41.98 8.33
C LEU A 274 -30.59 -42.46 6.90
N VAL A 275 -29.61 -42.55 6.00
CA VAL A 275 -29.78 -43.08 4.63
C VAL A 275 -30.14 -44.56 4.64
N ASN A 276 -29.53 -45.37 5.53
CA ASN A 276 -29.93 -46.78 5.69
C ASN A 276 -31.33 -46.95 6.32
N LYS A 277 -31.85 -45.94 7.03
CA LYS A 277 -33.20 -45.94 7.59
C LYS A 277 -34.25 -45.29 6.70
N SER A 278 -33.85 -44.49 5.71
CA SER A 278 -34.76 -43.80 4.79
C SER A 278 -34.95 -44.59 3.48
N TYR A 279 -35.59 -45.76 3.57
CA TYR A 279 -36.52 -46.11 2.50
C TYR A 279 -37.77 -45.28 2.77
N LEU A 280 -37.88 -44.15 2.07
CA LEU A 280 -39.08 -43.36 1.76
C LEU A 280 -38.73 -41.86 1.69
N LEU A 281 -39.00 -41.32 0.49
CA LEU A 281 -39.30 -39.92 0.12
C LEU A 281 -38.22 -39.09 -0.59
N ASP A 282 -38.70 -38.53 -1.69
CA ASP A 282 -38.06 -37.96 -2.87
C ASP A 282 -38.42 -36.45 -2.91
N ILE A 283 -37.78 -35.62 -2.07
CA ILE A 283 -38.12 -34.18 -1.92
C ILE A 283 -36.85 -33.32 -1.72
N TRP A 284 -35.76 -33.57 -2.47
CA TRP A 284 -34.50 -32.83 -2.30
C TRP A 284 -34.04 -32.01 -3.51
N SER A 285 -34.77 -32.01 -4.63
CA SER A 285 -34.45 -31.17 -5.79
C SER A 285 -34.92 -29.73 -5.67
N ASP A 286 -35.97 -29.45 -4.90
CA ASP A 286 -36.68 -28.16 -4.98
C ASP A 286 -36.14 -27.09 -4.01
N ILE A 287 -35.42 -27.51 -2.95
CA ILE A 287 -34.87 -26.60 -1.92
C ILE A 287 -33.57 -25.93 -2.41
N ALA A 288 -32.81 -26.57 -3.30
CA ALA A 288 -31.56 -26.03 -3.84
C ALA A 288 -31.78 -24.87 -4.83
N MET A 289 -32.93 -24.83 -5.53
CA MET A 289 -33.28 -23.76 -6.46
C MET A 289 -33.75 -22.48 -5.76
N LEU A 290 -34.39 -22.59 -4.60
CA LEU A 290 -34.88 -21.43 -3.84
C LEU A 290 -33.76 -20.67 -3.13
N SER A 291 -32.70 -21.36 -2.66
CA SER A 291 -31.58 -20.71 -1.98
C SER A 291 -30.72 -19.86 -2.93
N THR A 292 -30.56 -20.30 -4.19
CA THR A 292 -29.81 -19.59 -5.22
C THR A 292 -30.53 -18.34 -5.71
N ALA A 293 -31.86 -18.37 -5.84
CA ALA A 293 -32.66 -17.20 -6.22
C ALA A 293 -32.65 -16.10 -5.14
N VAL A 294 -32.73 -16.47 -3.85
CA VAL A 294 -32.72 -15.51 -2.73
C VAL A 294 -31.35 -14.85 -2.57
N SER A 295 -30.24 -15.59 -2.78
CA SER A 295 -28.90 -15.00 -2.77
C SER A 295 -28.67 -14.00 -3.90
N LEU A 296 -29.24 -14.23 -5.09
CA LEU A 296 -29.13 -13.33 -6.23
C LEU A 296 -29.90 -12.01 -5.99
N VAL A 297 -31.12 -12.08 -5.48
CA VAL A 297 -31.93 -10.89 -5.15
C VAL A 297 -31.30 -10.08 -4.01
N SER A 298 -30.75 -10.75 -2.99
CA SER A 298 -30.04 -10.08 -1.89
C SER A 298 -28.75 -9.39 -2.37
N HIS A 299 -28.02 -9.98 -3.33
CA HIS A 299 -26.85 -9.34 -3.96
C HIS A 299 -27.23 -8.12 -4.81
N LEU A 300 -28.31 -8.22 -5.58
CA LEU A 300 -28.80 -7.11 -6.39
C LEU A 300 -29.32 -5.94 -5.53
N TYR A 301 -30.01 -6.24 -4.42
CA TYR A 301 -30.55 -5.21 -3.51
C TYR A 301 -29.45 -4.49 -2.71
N THR A 302 -28.45 -5.22 -2.21
CA THR A 302 -27.30 -4.61 -1.49
C THR A 302 -26.41 -3.79 -2.44
N SER A 303 -26.24 -4.24 -3.68
CA SER A 303 -25.54 -3.48 -4.73
C SER A 303 -26.28 -2.18 -5.10
N PHE A 304 -27.61 -2.13 -4.96
CA PHE A 304 -28.41 -0.95 -5.32
C PHE A 304 -28.46 0.12 -4.21
N GLN A 305 -28.45 -0.29 -2.94
CA GLN A 305 -28.54 0.62 -1.78
C GLN A 305 -27.21 1.34 -1.49
N GLY A 306 -26.05 0.73 -1.78
CA GLY A 306 -24.75 1.40 -1.68
C GLY A 306 -24.49 2.46 -2.77
N VAL A 307 -25.25 2.43 -3.86
CA VAL A 307 -25.04 3.30 -5.03
C VAL A 307 -25.77 4.65 -4.88
N GLN A 308 -26.82 4.75 -4.06
CA GLN A 308 -27.68 5.96 -4.03
C GLN A 308 -27.06 7.17 -3.31
N ALA A 309 -26.16 6.98 -2.34
CA ALA A 309 -25.50 8.09 -1.66
C ALA A 309 -24.40 8.76 -2.50
N VAL A 310 -23.77 8.02 -3.42
CA VAL A 310 -22.66 8.52 -4.25
C VAL A 310 -23.14 8.94 -5.66
N ARG A 311 -24.24 8.37 -6.17
CA ARG A 311 -24.80 8.71 -7.50
C ARG A 311 -25.13 10.20 -7.69
N ARG A 312 -25.39 10.95 -6.62
CA ARG A 312 -25.69 12.39 -6.72
C ARG A 312 -24.49 13.24 -7.14
N VAL A 313 -23.26 12.73 -7.03
CA VAL A 313 -22.04 13.42 -7.50
C VAL A 313 -21.50 12.81 -8.81
N LEU A 314 -21.74 11.51 -9.05
CA LEU A 314 -21.09 10.74 -10.12
C LEU A 314 -21.72 10.87 -11.51
N GLY A 315 -22.91 11.45 -11.66
CA GLY A 315 -23.59 11.59 -12.96
C GLY A 315 -22.95 12.57 -13.95
N TYR A 316 -21.84 13.23 -13.59
CA TYR A 316 -21.34 14.42 -14.30
C TYR A 316 -19.86 14.41 -14.70
N ILE A 317 -19.05 13.42 -14.31
CA ILE A 317 -17.64 13.41 -14.72
C ILE A 317 -17.52 12.78 -16.11
N ASN A 318 -17.56 13.65 -17.13
CA ASN A 318 -17.35 13.23 -18.50
C ASN A 318 -15.85 13.09 -18.78
N TYR A 319 -15.34 11.85 -18.72
CA TYR A 319 -13.95 11.52 -19.03
C TYR A 319 -13.59 11.59 -20.53
N SER A 320 -14.53 12.01 -21.38
CA SER A 320 -14.34 12.14 -22.84
C SER A 320 -13.80 13.49 -23.31
N ASN A 321 -13.41 14.40 -22.40
CA ASN A 321 -12.71 15.63 -22.79
C ASN A 321 -11.26 15.32 -23.22
N MET A 322 -11.13 14.71 -24.40
CA MET A 322 -9.90 14.61 -25.17
C MET A 322 -9.69 15.90 -25.97
N ALA A 323 -9.82 17.05 -25.33
CA ALA A 323 -9.34 18.29 -25.91
C ALA A 323 -7.82 18.15 -26.09
N ALA A 324 -7.27 18.67 -27.19
CA ALA A 324 -5.83 18.71 -27.38
C ALA A 324 -5.18 19.39 -26.15
N ARG A 325 -4.19 18.73 -25.53
CA ARG A 325 -3.52 19.24 -24.33
C ARG A 325 -3.05 20.67 -24.57
N SER A 326 -3.61 21.60 -23.81
CA SER A 326 -3.23 23.02 -23.89
C SER A 326 -1.81 23.23 -23.37
N LYS A 327 -1.16 24.32 -23.79
CA LYS A 327 0.16 24.69 -23.25
C LYS A 327 0.04 24.95 -21.75
N ILE A 328 0.71 24.15 -20.94
CA ILE A 328 0.66 24.24 -19.48
C ILE A 328 1.80 25.12 -18.98
N ASN A 329 1.50 26.08 -18.11
CA ASN A 329 2.52 26.79 -17.33
C ASN A 329 2.78 26.03 -16.03
N PHE A 330 3.93 25.37 -15.92
CA PHE A 330 4.33 24.64 -14.71
C PHE A 330 4.85 25.54 -13.58
N ASN A 331 5.22 26.77 -13.91
CA ASN A 331 5.94 27.68 -13.03
C ASN A 331 5.05 28.85 -12.58
N THR A 332 3.75 28.62 -12.37
CA THR A 332 2.88 29.64 -11.75
C THR A 332 3.32 29.91 -10.31
N LYS A 333 2.98 31.08 -9.78
CA LYS A 333 3.23 31.47 -8.38
C LYS A 333 2.79 30.34 -7.44
N HIS A 334 3.61 30.04 -6.44
CA HIS A 334 3.22 29.14 -5.35
C HIS A 334 2.30 29.87 -4.37
N LEU A 335 1.04 29.46 -4.30
CA LEU A 335 0.06 30.05 -3.39
C LEU A 335 0.43 29.72 -1.95
N LYS A 336 0.32 30.72 -1.07
CA LYS A 336 0.69 30.64 0.35
C LYS A 336 -0.43 31.15 1.26
N THR A 337 -0.21 31.14 2.57
CA THR A 337 -1.10 31.74 3.57
C THR A 337 -1.66 33.09 3.11
N GLY A 338 -2.99 33.23 3.16
CA GLY A 338 -3.71 34.42 2.71
C GLY A 338 -4.03 34.49 1.21
N ASP A 339 -3.41 33.68 0.35
CA ASP A 339 -3.80 33.61 -1.07
C ASP A 339 -5.14 32.84 -1.21
N PRO A 340 -6.11 33.34 -2.02
CA PRO A 340 -7.40 32.69 -2.18
C PRO A 340 -7.28 31.38 -2.98
N LEU A 341 -8.15 30.42 -2.68
CA LEU A 341 -8.32 29.21 -3.49
C LEU A 341 -8.87 29.62 -4.89
N PRO A 342 -8.16 29.31 -5.99
CA PRO A 342 -8.70 29.57 -7.32
C PRO A 342 -10.00 28.78 -7.55
N PRO A 343 -11.06 29.37 -8.15
CA PRO A 343 -12.31 28.65 -8.41
C PRO A 343 -12.07 27.48 -9.35
N PHE A 344 -12.78 26.37 -9.17
CA PHE A 344 -12.65 25.20 -10.05
C PHE A 344 -13.18 25.54 -11.45
N THR A 345 -12.40 25.25 -12.49
CA THR A 345 -12.69 25.65 -13.88
C THR A 345 -13.43 24.58 -14.67
N GLY A 346 -13.73 23.44 -14.05
CA GLY A 346 -14.21 22.23 -14.73
C GLY A 346 -13.07 21.39 -15.35
N LYS A 347 -11.85 21.91 -15.36
CA LYS A 347 -10.65 21.23 -15.81
C LYS A 347 -10.01 20.44 -14.69
N LEU A 348 -9.42 19.29 -15.03
CA LEU A 348 -8.60 18.53 -14.09
C LEU A 348 -7.50 19.43 -13.52
N ARG A 349 -7.39 19.53 -12.20
CA ARG A 349 -6.42 20.42 -11.54
C ARG A 349 -5.47 19.63 -10.67
N VAL A 350 -4.17 19.91 -10.79
CA VAL A 350 -3.13 19.39 -9.91
C VAL A 350 -2.69 20.48 -8.95
N TYR A 351 -2.95 20.28 -7.66
CA TYR A 351 -2.25 20.99 -6.60
C TYR A 351 -0.83 20.43 -6.50
N ASN A 352 0.13 21.28 -6.83
CA ASN A 352 1.50 20.93 -7.10
C ASN A 352 2.46 21.73 -6.20
N MET A 353 3.71 21.31 -6.14
CA MET A 353 4.82 22.18 -5.79
C MET A 353 5.92 21.84 -6.77
N ARG A 354 6.39 22.82 -7.56
CA ARG A 354 7.27 22.62 -8.72
C ARG A 354 8.47 21.69 -8.50
N PHE A 355 9.08 21.74 -7.31
CA PHE A 355 10.24 20.93 -6.92
C PHE A 355 9.89 19.59 -6.25
N CYS A 356 8.61 19.34 -5.96
CA CYS A 356 8.16 18.13 -5.27
C CYS A 356 8.29 16.89 -6.18
N PRO A 357 9.14 15.91 -5.82
CA PRO A 357 9.30 14.69 -6.61
C PRO A 357 8.04 13.81 -6.62
N PHE A 358 7.26 13.83 -5.53
CA PHE A 358 5.99 13.10 -5.48
C PHE A 358 4.97 13.70 -6.43
N ALA A 359 4.88 15.03 -6.51
CA ALA A 359 3.94 15.68 -7.41
C ALA A 359 4.35 15.54 -8.87
N GLN A 360 5.66 15.48 -9.13
CA GLN A 360 6.20 15.18 -10.44
C GLN A 360 5.72 13.84 -11.01
N ARG A 361 5.50 12.81 -10.18
CA ARG A 361 4.91 11.53 -10.64
C ARG A 361 3.57 11.75 -11.35
N THR A 362 2.68 12.54 -10.73
CA THR A 362 1.37 12.87 -11.30
C THR A 362 1.51 13.69 -12.57
N ILE A 363 2.44 14.66 -12.60
CA ILE A 363 2.72 15.47 -13.80
C ILE A 363 3.20 14.59 -14.96
N LEU A 364 4.17 13.71 -14.74
CA LEU A 364 4.70 12.83 -15.78
C LEU A 364 3.61 11.90 -16.33
N ALA A 365 2.74 11.36 -15.46
CA ALA A 365 1.63 10.53 -15.91
C ALA A 365 0.62 11.31 -16.74
N LEU A 366 0.25 12.53 -16.33
CA LEU A 366 -0.64 13.40 -17.09
C LEU A 366 -0.06 13.76 -18.45
N ASN A 367 1.21 14.13 -18.50
CA ASN A 367 1.91 14.50 -19.72
C ASN A 367 2.03 13.31 -20.68
N ALA A 368 2.47 12.15 -20.18
CA ALA A 368 2.61 10.94 -20.99
C ALA A 368 1.29 10.53 -21.63
N LYS A 369 0.19 10.63 -20.87
CA LYS A 369 -1.17 10.29 -21.30
C LYS A 369 -1.87 11.40 -22.09
N GLU A 370 -1.18 12.53 -22.33
CA GLU A 370 -1.69 13.69 -23.06
C GLU A 370 -3.02 14.23 -22.50
N ILE A 371 -3.18 14.18 -21.19
CA ILE A 371 -4.40 14.66 -20.51
C ILE A 371 -4.35 16.19 -20.41
N ASP A 372 -5.47 16.86 -20.67
CA ASP A 372 -5.58 18.30 -20.47
C ASP A 372 -5.85 18.61 -18.99
N TYR A 373 -4.94 19.37 -18.35
CA TYR A 373 -5.05 19.71 -16.93
C TYR A 373 -4.47 21.11 -16.65
N GLU A 374 -4.73 21.64 -15.46
CA GLU A 374 -4.13 22.88 -14.96
C GLU A 374 -3.33 22.64 -13.68
N VAL A 375 -2.36 23.50 -13.43
CA VAL A 375 -1.46 23.42 -12.28
C VAL A 375 -1.75 24.58 -11.33
N VAL A 376 -1.87 24.27 -10.04
CA VAL A 376 -1.89 25.25 -8.95
C VAL A 376 -0.72 24.93 -8.03
N ASN A 377 0.34 25.72 -8.10
CA ASN A 377 1.50 25.54 -7.24
C ASN A 377 1.23 26.04 -5.80
N ILE A 378 1.81 25.36 -4.81
CA ILE A 378 1.58 25.55 -3.37
C ILE A 378 2.90 25.73 -2.63
N ASP A 379 3.00 26.77 -1.80
CA ASP A 379 4.08 26.93 -0.81
C ASP A 379 3.86 25.90 0.31
N LEU A 380 4.84 25.00 0.52
CA LEU A 380 4.73 23.94 1.53
C LEU A 380 5.29 24.33 2.90
N VAL A 381 5.85 25.53 3.03
CA VAL A 381 6.27 26.13 4.31
C VAL A 381 5.11 26.95 4.87
N ASP A 382 4.66 27.97 4.12
CA ASP A 382 3.54 28.84 4.49
C ASP A 382 2.28 28.40 3.75
N LYS A 383 1.78 27.23 4.13
CA LYS A 383 0.67 26.56 3.41
C LYS A 383 -0.60 27.42 3.43
N PRO A 384 -1.34 27.50 2.31
CA PRO A 384 -2.68 28.07 2.30
C PRO A 384 -3.61 27.32 3.27
N GLU A 385 -4.45 28.06 3.98
CA GLU A 385 -5.37 27.55 5.00
C GLU A 385 -6.37 26.54 4.41
N TRP A 386 -6.73 26.74 3.15
CA TRP A 386 -7.68 25.89 2.43
C TRP A 386 -7.08 24.58 1.90
N LEU A 387 -5.76 24.37 1.96
CA LEU A 387 -5.13 23.17 1.39
C LEU A 387 -5.67 21.87 2.01
N ALA A 388 -6.03 21.90 3.31
CA ALA A 388 -6.61 20.77 4.01
C ALA A 388 -7.94 20.28 3.39
N SER A 389 -8.68 21.17 2.71
CA SER A 389 -9.91 20.81 1.99
C SER A 389 -9.67 20.02 0.69
N LYS A 390 -8.43 20.04 0.18
CA LYS A 390 -8.03 19.39 -1.07
C LYS A 390 -7.12 18.18 -0.82
N SER A 391 -6.37 18.20 0.28
CA SER A 391 -5.49 17.15 0.74
C SER A 391 -5.48 17.13 2.26
N ALA A 392 -6.05 16.09 2.86
CA ALA A 392 -6.27 16.03 4.32
C ALA A 392 -4.97 16.17 5.13
N PHE A 393 -3.84 15.70 4.59
CA PHE A 393 -2.52 15.82 5.22
C PHE A 393 -1.75 17.07 4.82
N THR A 394 -2.37 17.99 4.08
CA THR A 394 -1.74 19.24 3.59
C THR A 394 -0.45 18.97 2.79
N LYS A 395 -0.49 17.92 1.96
CA LYS A 395 0.59 17.47 1.08
C LYS A 395 0.19 17.60 -0.40
N VAL A 396 1.18 17.61 -1.27
CA VAL A 396 1.03 17.54 -2.73
C VAL A 396 1.73 16.28 -3.26
N PRO A 397 1.22 15.65 -4.34
CA PRO A 397 0.15 16.11 -5.21
C PRO A 397 -1.25 15.88 -4.63
N ALA A 398 -2.19 16.71 -5.07
CA ALA A 398 -3.62 16.41 -5.01
C ALA A 398 -4.27 16.76 -6.36
N LEU A 399 -5.11 15.87 -6.86
CA LEU A 399 -5.77 15.91 -8.15
C LEU A 399 -7.26 16.22 -7.93
N GLU A 400 -7.70 17.44 -8.22
CA GLU A 400 -9.11 17.82 -8.17
C GLU A 400 -9.79 17.43 -9.48
N ILE A 401 -10.67 16.42 -9.39
CA ILE A 401 -11.34 15.77 -10.53
C ILE A 401 -12.76 16.31 -10.77
N ALA A 402 -13.34 16.93 -9.75
CA ALA A 402 -14.59 17.67 -9.77
C ALA A 402 -14.57 18.68 -8.61
N GLU A 403 -15.45 19.67 -8.61
CA GLU A 403 -15.51 20.67 -7.55
C GLU A 403 -15.65 20.01 -6.17
N GLY A 404 -14.66 20.21 -5.30
CA GLY A 404 -14.65 19.62 -3.96
C GLY A 404 -14.33 18.12 -3.90
N VAL A 405 -13.98 17.49 -5.03
CA VAL A 405 -13.57 16.07 -5.09
C VAL A 405 -12.11 15.98 -5.51
N SER A 406 -11.25 15.61 -4.55
CA SER A 406 -9.81 15.46 -4.78
C SER A 406 -9.33 14.05 -4.48
N ILE A 407 -8.38 13.58 -5.28
CA ILE A 407 -7.60 12.36 -5.07
C ILE A 407 -6.17 12.78 -4.77
N TYR A 408 -5.58 12.30 -3.69
CA TYR A 408 -4.22 12.64 -3.27
C TYR A 408 -3.42 11.37 -2.97
N GLU A 409 -2.14 11.55 -2.67
CA GLU A 409 -1.08 10.51 -2.72
C GLU A 409 -0.62 10.19 -4.14
N SER A 410 0.69 10.36 -4.39
CA SER A 410 1.24 10.39 -5.75
C SER A 410 1.05 9.12 -6.57
N LEU A 411 1.09 7.94 -5.95
CA LEU A 411 0.86 6.68 -6.65
C LEU A 411 -0.63 6.46 -6.90
N VAL A 412 -1.48 6.85 -5.95
CA VAL A 412 -2.94 6.73 -6.07
C VAL A 412 -3.47 7.64 -7.18
N THR A 413 -2.96 8.88 -7.30
CA THR A 413 -3.34 9.78 -8.39
C THR A 413 -2.93 9.21 -9.75
N VAL A 414 -1.74 8.63 -9.86
CA VAL A 414 -1.25 8.05 -11.12
C VAL A 414 -2.04 6.80 -11.51
N GLU A 415 -2.30 5.89 -10.57
CA GLU A 415 -3.13 4.71 -10.82
C GLU A 415 -4.56 5.09 -11.22
N TYR A 416 -5.17 6.06 -10.53
CA TYR A 416 -6.49 6.58 -10.91
C TYR A 416 -6.50 7.13 -12.34
N LEU A 417 -5.49 7.93 -12.70
CA LEU A 417 -5.36 8.45 -14.07
C LEU A 417 -5.21 7.32 -15.08
N ASP A 418 -4.44 6.28 -14.75
CA ASP A 418 -4.18 5.18 -15.66
C ASP A 418 -5.42 4.31 -15.91
N GLU A 419 -6.24 4.11 -14.89
CA GLU A 419 -7.52 3.40 -14.99
C GLU A 419 -8.58 4.17 -15.78
N VAL A 420 -8.67 5.48 -15.57
CA VAL A 420 -9.75 6.32 -16.11
C VAL A 420 -9.46 6.79 -17.54
N TYR A 421 -8.18 6.93 -17.91
CA TYR A 421 -7.74 7.40 -19.23
C TYR A 421 -6.96 6.29 -19.96
N PRO A 422 -7.60 5.35 -20.66
CA PRO A 422 -6.96 4.12 -21.13
C PRO A 422 -6.09 4.27 -22.40
N GLN A 423 -6.00 5.46 -23.01
CA GLN A 423 -5.39 5.66 -24.34
C GLN A 423 -3.90 5.29 -24.42
N ARG A 424 -3.14 5.59 -23.36
CA ARG A 424 -1.74 5.21 -23.19
C ARG A 424 -1.59 4.56 -21.82
N PRO A 425 -1.78 3.24 -21.69
CA PRO A 425 -1.62 2.57 -20.41
C PRO A 425 -0.17 2.68 -19.95
N LEU A 426 0.04 3.11 -18.71
CA LEU A 426 1.35 3.17 -18.07
C LEU A 426 1.63 1.88 -17.31
N LEU A 427 0.60 1.26 -16.72
CA LEU A 427 0.69 -0.05 -16.10
C LEU A 427 0.37 -1.18 -17.09
N PRO A 428 1.06 -2.32 -17.00
CA PRO A 428 0.71 -3.54 -17.71
C PRO A 428 -0.70 -4.04 -17.34
N LYS A 429 -1.37 -4.66 -18.31
CA LYS A 429 -2.63 -5.37 -18.07
C LYS A 429 -2.42 -6.72 -17.38
N ASP A 430 -1.27 -7.34 -17.61
CA ASP A 430 -0.92 -8.59 -16.94
C ASP A 430 -0.66 -8.33 -15.44
N PRO A 431 -1.35 -9.04 -14.53
CA PRO A 431 -1.27 -8.76 -13.10
C PRO A 431 0.11 -9.06 -12.50
N VAL A 432 0.87 -10.00 -13.07
CA VAL A 432 2.23 -10.32 -12.61
C VAL A 432 3.19 -9.20 -13.00
N LEU A 433 3.14 -8.74 -14.26
CA LEU A 433 3.97 -7.62 -14.72
C LEU A 433 3.62 -6.33 -13.98
N LYS A 434 2.33 -6.03 -13.80
CA LYS A 434 1.87 -4.90 -12.99
C LYS A 434 2.41 -4.94 -11.56
N ALA A 435 2.38 -6.12 -10.92
CA ALA A 435 2.94 -6.30 -9.60
C ALA A 435 4.47 -6.08 -9.57
N LYS A 436 5.18 -6.56 -10.60
CA LYS A 436 6.64 -6.32 -10.74
C LYS A 436 6.97 -4.84 -10.89
N ASP A 437 6.18 -4.07 -11.64
CA ASP A 437 6.38 -2.62 -11.76
C ASP A 437 6.20 -1.91 -10.41
N LYS A 438 5.14 -2.26 -9.67
CA LYS A 438 4.94 -1.73 -8.32
C LYS A 438 6.07 -2.10 -7.37
N ILE A 439 6.60 -3.33 -7.46
CA ILE A 439 7.78 -3.75 -6.69
C ILE A 439 9.01 -2.89 -7.01
N ILE A 440 9.25 -2.54 -8.28
CA ILE A 440 10.34 -1.64 -8.66
C ILE A 440 10.16 -0.24 -8.05
N VAL A 441 8.93 0.26 -8.00
CA VAL A 441 8.64 1.54 -7.36
C VAL A 441 8.92 1.48 -5.86
N GLU A 442 8.50 0.42 -5.16
CA GLU A 442 8.81 0.21 -3.74
C GLU A 442 10.32 0.02 -3.49
N ALA A 443 11.02 -0.66 -4.39
CA ALA A 443 12.46 -0.83 -4.34
C ALA A 443 13.23 0.50 -4.42
N SER A 444 12.61 1.56 -4.95
CA SER A 444 13.24 2.89 -5.09
C SER A 444 13.25 3.72 -3.80
N VAL A 445 12.55 3.30 -2.74
CA VAL A 445 12.47 4.05 -1.47
C VAL A 445 13.84 4.43 -0.88
N PRO A 446 14.88 3.56 -0.91
CA PRO A 446 16.22 3.95 -0.45
C PRO A 446 16.85 5.08 -1.27
N LEU A 447 16.56 5.20 -2.57
CA LEU A 447 17.05 6.30 -3.40
C LEU A 447 16.51 7.64 -2.88
N PHE A 448 15.21 7.69 -2.63
CA PHE A 448 14.54 8.83 -2.02
C PHE A 448 15.08 9.15 -0.62
N SER A 449 15.16 8.14 0.25
CA SER A 449 15.60 8.33 1.64
C SER A 449 17.02 8.90 1.71
N THR A 450 17.92 8.36 0.89
CA THR A 450 19.30 8.84 0.80
C THR A 450 19.37 10.27 0.29
N PHE A 451 18.62 10.61 -0.77
CA PHE A 451 18.53 11.99 -1.26
C PHE A 451 18.05 12.97 -0.17
N ILE A 452 16.98 12.65 0.56
CA ILE A 452 16.46 13.52 1.62
C ILE A 452 17.49 13.73 2.73
N LYS A 453 18.20 12.67 3.15
CA LYS A 453 19.25 12.79 4.17
C LYS A 453 20.41 13.64 3.67
N LEU A 454 20.88 13.45 2.45
CA LEU A 454 21.95 14.27 1.86
C LEU A 454 21.60 15.76 1.76
N VAL A 455 20.31 16.10 1.64
CA VAL A 455 19.85 17.50 1.56
C VAL A 455 19.54 18.09 2.94
N LYS A 456 18.93 17.33 3.85
CA LYS A 456 18.36 17.87 5.10
C LYS A 456 19.10 17.47 6.38
N ALA A 457 19.84 16.37 6.35
CA ALA A 457 20.56 15.83 7.51
C ALA A 457 21.78 15.02 7.02
N PRO A 458 22.79 15.66 6.41
CA PRO A 458 23.93 14.96 5.80
C PRO A 458 24.71 14.07 6.79
N GLU A 459 24.67 14.41 8.07
CA GLU A 459 25.23 13.66 9.20
C GLU A 459 24.48 12.36 9.51
N ALA A 460 23.22 12.23 9.11
CA ALA A 460 22.40 11.03 9.28
C ALA A 460 22.61 9.99 8.16
N VAL A 461 23.53 10.24 7.22
CA VAL A 461 23.90 9.32 6.14
C VAL A 461 24.97 8.36 6.64
N THR A 462 24.52 7.19 7.10
CA THR A 462 25.37 6.09 7.60
C THR A 462 25.70 5.07 6.49
N ASP A 463 26.63 4.15 6.76
CA ASP A 463 26.95 3.05 5.84
C ASP A 463 25.72 2.18 5.51
N GLU A 464 24.79 2.01 6.45
CA GLU A 464 23.54 1.29 6.19
C GLU A 464 22.65 2.01 5.16
N VAL A 465 22.61 3.34 5.19
CA VAL A 465 21.89 4.16 4.21
C VAL A 465 22.52 4.01 2.83
N ILE A 466 23.84 4.07 2.76
CA ILE A 466 24.60 3.90 1.49
C ILE A 466 24.45 2.48 0.94
N ASN A 467 24.54 1.46 1.79
CA ASN A 467 24.31 0.07 1.40
C ASN A 467 22.89 -0.15 0.88
N SER A 468 21.89 0.48 1.49
CA SER A 468 20.50 0.42 1.03
C SER A 468 20.31 1.12 -0.32
N PHE A 469 20.97 2.27 -0.52
CA PHE A 469 20.99 2.98 -1.80
C PHE A 469 21.56 2.11 -2.94
N PHE A 470 22.72 1.49 -2.72
CA PHE A 470 23.33 0.64 -3.74
C PHE A 470 22.57 -0.67 -3.94
N LYS A 471 21.96 -1.24 -2.89
CA LYS A 471 21.07 -2.40 -3.04
C LYS A 471 19.85 -2.08 -3.92
N ALA A 472 19.24 -0.90 -3.74
CA ALA A 472 18.15 -0.44 -4.60
C ALA A 472 18.63 -0.22 -6.04
N SER A 473 19.81 0.38 -6.23
CA SER A 473 20.41 0.61 -7.55
C SER A 473 20.73 -0.71 -8.27
N ASP A 474 21.31 -1.67 -7.56
CA ASP A 474 21.57 -3.02 -8.06
C ASP A 474 20.27 -3.74 -8.44
N PHE A 475 19.22 -3.62 -7.63
CA PHE A 475 17.91 -4.18 -7.94
C PHE A 475 17.32 -3.60 -9.23
N ILE A 476 17.24 -2.27 -9.35
CA ILE A 476 16.68 -1.60 -10.54
C ILE A 476 17.49 -1.93 -11.80
N GLN A 477 18.83 -1.96 -11.69
CA GLN A 477 19.68 -2.35 -12.82
C GLN A 477 19.45 -3.81 -13.24
N ASN A 478 19.27 -4.72 -12.28
CA ASN A 478 18.99 -6.13 -12.59
C ASN A 478 17.62 -6.30 -13.24
N GLU A 479 16.61 -5.52 -12.85
CA GLU A 479 15.31 -5.49 -13.51
C GLU A 479 15.43 -4.97 -14.95
N LEU A 480 16.13 -3.85 -15.18
CA LEU A 480 16.43 -3.36 -16.53
C LEU A 480 17.13 -4.44 -17.39
N LYS A 481 18.15 -5.10 -16.83
CA LYS A 481 18.89 -6.17 -17.51
C LYS A 481 18.01 -7.37 -17.83
N GLY A 482 17.18 -7.80 -16.87
CA GLY A 482 16.29 -8.95 -17.01
C GLY A 482 15.18 -8.72 -18.03
N ARG A 483 14.69 -7.48 -18.13
CA ARG A 483 13.71 -7.08 -19.15
C ARG A 483 14.33 -6.92 -20.54
N GLY A 484 15.61 -6.53 -20.61
CA GLY A 484 16.35 -6.43 -21.88
C GLY A 484 15.84 -5.32 -22.81
N THR A 485 15.11 -4.35 -22.26
CA THR A 485 14.50 -3.23 -22.96
C THR A 485 15.23 -1.92 -22.67
N LYS A 486 14.91 -0.86 -23.43
CA LYS A 486 15.52 0.47 -23.27
C LYS A 486 15.14 1.11 -21.92
N PHE A 487 13.86 1.06 -21.60
CA PHE A 487 13.28 1.50 -20.32
C PHE A 487 12.72 0.28 -19.57
N LEU A 488 12.35 0.44 -18.30
CA LEU A 488 11.76 -0.64 -17.51
C LEU A 488 10.47 -1.14 -18.16
N ASP A 489 9.64 -0.26 -18.73
CA ASP A 489 8.38 -0.66 -19.34
C ASP A 489 8.43 -0.80 -20.87
N GLY A 490 9.65 -0.94 -21.43
CA GLY A 490 9.85 -1.32 -22.82
C GLY A 490 10.63 -0.29 -23.64
N ASN A 491 10.11 0.04 -24.82
CA ASN A 491 10.75 0.99 -25.75
C ASN A 491 10.41 2.46 -25.44
N GLN A 492 9.38 2.69 -24.63
CA GLN A 492 8.98 4.00 -24.11
C GLN A 492 8.86 3.88 -22.59
N PRO A 493 9.08 4.97 -21.82
CA PRO A 493 8.91 4.90 -20.38
C PRO A 493 7.44 4.70 -20.00
N GLY A 494 7.20 3.89 -18.98
CA GLY A 494 5.87 3.59 -18.42
C GLY A 494 5.77 3.95 -16.94
N PHE A 495 4.89 3.23 -16.21
CA PHE A 495 4.67 3.45 -14.79
C PHE A 495 5.96 3.29 -13.97
N ALA A 496 6.68 2.17 -14.10
CA ALA A 496 7.88 1.93 -13.30
C ALA A 496 8.91 3.02 -13.51
N ASP A 497 9.10 3.45 -14.77
CA ASP A 497 10.05 4.49 -15.15
C ASP A 497 9.67 5.86 -14.57
N TYR A 498 8.46 6.36 -14.85
CA TYR A 498 8.02 7.68 -14.42
C TYR A 498 7.85 7.79 -12.89
N MET A 499 7.58 6.68 -12.19
CA MET A 499 7.43 6.69 -10.74
C MET A 499 8.76 6.72 -9.98
N ILE A 500 9.87 6.26 -10.58
CA ILE A 500 11.21 6.31 -9.96
C ILE A 500 12.06 7.46 -10.49
N TRP A 501 11.75 7.97 -11.70
CA TRP A 501 12.46 9.06 -12.34
C TRP A 501 12.72 10.29 -11.45
N PRO A 502 11.74 10.81 -10.68
CA PRO A 502 11.95 12.02 -9.88
C PRO A 502 13.14 11.90 -8.91
N TRP A 503 13.47 10.70 -8.45
CA TRP A 503 14.63 10.45 -7.59
C TRP A 503 15.93 10.54 -8.36
N PHE A 504 16.00 9.92 -9.54
CA PHE A 504 17.19 9.99 -10.39
C PHE A 504 17.50 11.41 -10.83
N GLU A 505 16.50 12.18 -11.26
CA GLU A 505 16.66 13.58 -11.64
C GLU A 505 17.29 14.42 -10.52
N ARG A 506 16.90 14.16 -9.27
CA ARG A 506 17.44 14.88 -8.11
C ARG A 506 18.82 14.37 -7.73
N LEU A 507 19.04 13.06 -7.74
CA LEU A 507 20.30 12.44 -7.38
C LEU A 507 21.46 12.87 -8.29
N ILE A 508 21.24 13.04 -9.59
CA ILE A 508 22.29 13.51 -10.52
C ILE A 508 22.72 14.97 -10.26
N THR A 509 21.97 15.72 -9.45
CA THR A 509 22.35 17.08 -9.03
C THR A 509 23.21 17.12 -7.78
N ILE A 510 23.29 16.01 -7.04
CA ILE A 510 24.04 15.89 -5.78
C ILE A 510 25.48 15.47 -6.08
N ASP A 511 26.42 16.32 -5.66
CA ASP A 511 27.84 16.05 -5.72
C ASP A 511 28.33 15.50 -4.37
N ASP A 512 28.20 14.18 -4.20
CA ASP A 512 28.62 13.46 -2.99
C ASP A 512 29.24 12.11 -3.36
N GLU A 513 30.52 11.93 -3.04
CA GLU A 513 31.28 10.73 -3.39
C GLU A 513 30.70 9.43 -2.79
N ARG A 514 29.91 9.51 -1.70
CA ARG A 514 29.32 8.32 -1.05
C ARG A 514 28.26 7.63 -1.91
N ILE A 515 27.62 8.35 -2.82
CA ILE A 515 26.57 7.81 -3.71
C ILE A 515 27.01 7.70 -5.17
N LYS A 516 28.28 7.99 -5.45
CA LYS A 516 28.83 7.96 -6.80
C LYS A 516 28.77 6.53 -7.35
N MET A 517 28.11 6.38 -8.49
CA MET A 517 27.96 5.10 -9.16
C MET A 517 29.21 4.82 -10.01
N ASP A 518 29.83 3.66 -9.79
CA ASP A 518 30.89 3.15 -10.67
C ASP A 518 30.38 2.95 -12.10
N GLU A 519 31.06 3.56 -13.08
CA GLU A 519 30.59 3.60 -14.47
C GLU A 519 30.57 2.23 -15.14
N GLN A 520 31.44 1.30 -14.72
CA GLN A 520 31.48 -0.05 -15.28
C GLN A 520 30.38 -0.92 -14.68
N LYS A 521 30.21 -0.90 -13.35
CA LYS A 521 29.19 -1.65 -12.62
C LYS A 521 27.79 -1.17 -12.98
N TYR A 522 27.55 0.14 -13.06
CA TYR A 522 26.23 0.72 -13.30
C TYR A 522 26.03 1.22 -14.73
N LYS A 523 26.79 0.71 -15.70
CA LYS A 523 26.72 1.13 -17.11
C LYS A 523 25.30 1.15 -17.66
N LEU A 524 24.50 0.14 -17.37
CA LEU A 524 23.12 0.03 -17.88
C LEU A 524 22.21 1.05 -17.19
N LEU A 525 22.30 1.19 -15.87
CA LEU A 525 21.50 2.15 -15.13
C LEU A 525 21.84 3.60 -15.51
N LEU A 526 23.12 3.91 -15.72
CA LEU A 526 23.57 5.24 -16.17
C LEU A 526 23.14 5.53 -17.61
N ALA A 527 23.11 4.53 -18.50
CA ALA A 527 22.53 4.68 -19.84
C ALA A 527 21.02 4.95 -19.77
N TYR A 528 20.29 4.19 -18.94
CA TYR A 528 18.87 4.41 -18.68
C TYR A 528 18.58 5.84 -18.19
N VAL A 529 19.37 6.37 -17.23
CA VAL A 529 19.23 7.75 -16.76
C VAL A 529 19.43 8.77 -17.89
N LYS A 530 20.43 8.55 -18.76
CA LYS A 530 20.66 9.41 -19.94
C LYS A 530 19.52 9.35 -20.95
N ASP A 531 18.92 8.18 -21.13
CA ASP A 531 17.78 7.98 -22.01
C ASP A 531 16.52 8.64 -21.46
N MET A 532 16.29 8.56 -20.14
CA MET A 532 15.18 9.24 -19.48
C MET A 532 15.31 10.76 -19.53
N LEU A 533 16.52 11.34 -19.41
CA LEU A 533 16.73 12.78 -19.61
C LEU A 533 16.31 13.27 -21.01
N GLN A 534 16.37 12.38 -22.01
CA GLN A 534 16.01 12.68 -23.40
C GLN A 534 14.55 12.34 -23.73
N ASP A 535 13.82 11.69 -22.82
CA ASP A 535 12.41 11.43 -23.01
C ASP A 535 11.64 12.77 -23.08
N PRO A 536 10.78 12.98 -24.10
CA PRO A 536 10.09 14.26 -24.29
C PRO A 536 9.20 14.62 -23.09
N ILE A 537 8.59 13.62 -22.43
CA ILE A 537 7.70 13.85 -21.29
C ILE A 537 8.48 14.30 -20.05
N VAL A 538 9.64 13.67 -19.80
CA VAL A 538 10.58 14.11 -18.77
C VAL A 538 11.09 15.51 -19.08
N SER A 539 11.60 15.73 -20.30
CA SER A 539 12.24 16.98 -20.71
C SER A 539 11.34 18.21 -20.55
N GLU A 540 10.04 18.03 -20.75
CA GLU A 540 9.02 19.07 -20.61
C GLU A 540 8.90 19.61 -19.17
N TYR A 541 9.25 18.81 -18.16
CA TYR A 541 9.13 19.18 -16.75
C TYR A 541 10.48 19.22 -15.99
N LEU A 542 11.60 19.02 -16.68
CA LEU A 542 12.94 19.12 -16.08
C LEU A 542 13.16 20.46 -15.39
N ILE A 543 13.97 20.43 -14.33
CA ILE A 543 14.48 21.63 -13.67
C ILE A 543 15.99 21.71 -13.92
N PRO A 544 16.54 22.88 -14.30
CA PRO A 544 17.97 23.04 -14.46
C PRO A 544 18.74 22.70 -13.17
N LYS A 545 19.91 22.08 -13.31
CA LYS A 545 20.69 21.56 -12.18
C LYS A 545 20.98 22.65 -11.14
N GLU A 546 21.39 23.83 -11.61
CA GLU A 546 21.70 25.00 -10.80
C GLU A 546 20.49 25.47 -9.99
N VAL A 547 19.29 25.42 -10.56
CA VAL A 547 18.05 25.80 -9.86
C VAL A 547 17.72 24.78 -8.77
N PHE A 548 17.88 23.48 -9.04
CA PHE A 548 17.76 22.46 -7.98
C PHE A 548 18.78 22.66 -6.87
N GLN A 549 20.03 22.96 -7.22
CA GLN A 549 21.09 23.19 -6.23
C GLN A 549 20.78 24.40 -5.35
N THR A 550 20.33 25.52 -5.94
CA THR A 550 19.86 26.69 -5.19
C THR A 550 18.70 26.33 -4.26
N PHE A 551 17.68 25.63 -4.77
CA PHE A 551 16.52 25.21 -3.97
C PHE A 551 16.91 24.29 -2.80
N HIS A 552 17.76 23.29 -3.05
CA HIS A 552 18.21 22.35 -2.02
C HIS A 552 19.17 23.00 -1.01
N ASN A 553 19.97 23.98 -1.42
CA ASN A 553 20.89 24.67 -0.53
C ASN A 553 20.16 25.41 0.60
N ALA A 554 18.99 26.00 0.33
CA ALA A 554 18.17 26.64 1.36
C ALA A 554 17.87 25.70 2.53
N TYR A 555 17.54 24.43 2.27
CA TYR A 555 17.33 23.43 3.33
C TYR A 555 18.61 23.11 4.10
N LYS A 556 19.77 23.07 3.44
CA LYS A 556 21.07 22.78 4.09
C LYS A 556 21.48 23.87 5.07
N VAL A 557 21.19 25.13 4.75
CA VAL A 557 21.53 26.29 5.58
C VAL A 557 20.40 26.70 6.55
N GLY A 558 19.30 25.95 6.58
CA GLY A 558 18.16 26.24 7.45
C GLY A 558 17.33 27.47 7.04
N GLU A 559 17.45 27.91 5.79
CA GLU A 559 16.70 29.03 5.23
C GLU A 559 15.36 28.57 4.64
N LYS A 560 14.41 29.51 4.54
CA LYS A 560 13.17 29.25 3.82
C LYS A 560 13.47 29.07 2.32
N PRO A 561 13.08 27.95 1.69
CA PRO A 561 13.28 27.76 0.25
C PRO A 561 12.46 28.78 -0.55
N ASN A 562 13.09 29.36 -1.58
CA ASN A 562 12.39 30.15 -2.60
C ASN A 562 11.77 29.20 -3.64
N TYR A 563 10.44 29.22 -3.77
CA TYR A 563 9.71 28.39 -4.71
C TYR A 563 9.53 29.03 -6.10
N ASP A 564 9.78 30.33 -6.23
CA ASP A 564 9.54 31.11 -7.46
C ASP A 564 10.82 31.29 -8.29
N LEU A 565 11.84 30.44 -8.09
CA LEU A 565 13.12 30.48 -8.83
C LEU A 565 12.98 30.34 -10.36
N LEU A 566 11.84 29.84 -10.84
CA LEU A 566 11.50 29.66 -12.26
C LEU A 566 10.33 30.54 -12.71
N PHE A 567 9.84 31.44 -11.86
CA PHE A 567 8.66 32.28 -12.15
C PHE A 567 8.97 33.39 -13.17
N GLU A 568 10.23 33.85 -13.22
CA GLU A 568 10.71 34.94 -14.09
C GLU A 568 11.72 34.48 -15.17
N ALA A 569 11.93 33.16 -15.31
CA ALA A 569 12.95 32.57 -16.18
C ALA A 569 12.43 32.17 -17.57
#